data_AF-A0A257WKW8-F1
#
_entry.id   AF-A0A257WKW8-F1
#
_cell.length_a   1.000
_cell.length_b   1.000
_cell.length_c   1.000
_cell.angle_alpha   90.00
_cell.angle_beta   90.00
_cell.angle_gamma   90.00
#
_symmetry.space_group_name_H-M   'P 1'
#
loop_
_entity.id
_entity.type
_entity.pdbx_description
1 polymer ?
#
loop_
_entity_poly.entity_id
_entity_poly.type
_entity_poly.pdbx_seq_one_letter_code
_entity_poly.pdbx_strand_id
1 'polypeptide(L)'
;LWPRMLHLGDEIESGLVPEVPQGTAWSGDWTMEALPRGVISLSAEIANMEPSAAATPPTQPHLNELRAGHWLTELWVNGARIGDWNSQFSWSPAVTTPERVRLPIPKSALRTGSNTWKLIQRPGPDGESYDDIWIGRLALEVETARPLESPNRAAE
;
A
#
# COMPACT_ATOMS: atom_id res chain seq x y z
N LEU A 1 -19.68 -0.19 -14.09
CA LEU A 1 -19.71 -0.73 -12.71
C LEU A 1 -18.32 -0.49 -12.15
N TRP A 2 -18.20 0.39 -11.16
CA TRP A 2 -16.94 0.63 -10.48
C TRP A 2 -16.47 -0.68 -9.85
N PRO A 3 -15.17 -1.04 -9.91
CA PRO A 3 -14.68 -2.15 -9.10
C PRO A 3 -15.04 -1.86 -7.65
N ARG A 4 -15.50 -2.87 -6.90
CA ARG A 4 -15.75 -2.70 -5.46
C ARG A 4 -14.42 -2.35 -4.80
N MET A 5 -14.29 -1.10 -4.38
CA MET A 5 -13.17 -0.64 -3.56
C MET A 5 -13.59 -0.67 -2.09
N LEU A 6 -12.60 -0.82 -1.21
CA LEU A 6 -12.71 -0.60 0.22
C LEU A 6 -12.42 0.87 0.50
N HIS A 7 -13.19 1.51 1.36
CA HIS A 7 -12.92 2.87 1.82
C HIS A 7 -12.44 2.83 3.27
N LEU A 8 -11.24 3.36 3.56
CA LEU A 8 -10.80 3.64 4.94
C LEU A 8 -10.72 5.16 5.13
N GLY A 9 -10.93 5.62 6.36
CA GLY A 9 -10.94 7.03 6.71
C GLY A 9 -12.08 7.36 7.66
N ASP A 10 -12.48 8.63 7.67
CA ASP A 10 -13.54 9.15 8.53
C ASP A 10 -14.51 10.09 7.83
N GLU A 11 -14.24 10.54 6.59
CA GLU A 11 -15.20 11.35 5.84
C GLU A 11 -16.24 10.52 5.07
N ILE A 12 -17.47 11.04 4.98
CA ILE A 12 -18.53 10.45 4.16
C ILE A 12 -18.49 11.11 2.78
N GLU A 13 -18.17 10.34 1.74
CA GLU A 13 -18.08 10.84 0.37
C GLU A 13 -19.30 10.45 -0.46
N SER A 14 -20.26 11.38 -0.56
CA SER A 14 -21.49 11.19 -1.34
C SER A 14 -21.18 10.94 -2.82
N GLY A 15 -21.80 9.90 -3.40
CA GLY A 15 -21.63 9.56 -4.82
C GLY A 15 -20.45 8.62 -5.13
N LEU A 16 -19.65 8.25 -4.13
CA LEU A 16 -18.69 7.15 -4.22
C LEU A 16 -19.27 5.86 -3.65
N VAL A 17 -18.68 4.70 -3.97
CA VAL A 17 -19.13 3.41 -3.43
C VAL A 17 -17.94 2.63 -2.88
N PRO A 18 -17.91 2.36 -1.55
CA PRO A 18 -18.89 2.80 -0.54
C PRO A 18 -18.80 4.32 -0.28
N GLU A 19 -19.90 4.91 0.21
CA GLU A 19 -19.93 6.33 0.65
C GLU A 19 -19.41 6.50 2.08
N VAL A 20 -19.60 5.47 2.91
CA VAL A 20 -19.24 5.48 4.34
C VAL A 20 -17.96 4.68 4.52
N PRO A 21 -16.97 5.20 5.26
CA PRO A 21 -15.72 4.51 5.50
C PRO A 21 -15.94 3.25 6.32
N GLN A 22 -15.13 2.25 6.04
CA GLN A 22 -15.22 0.91 6.60
C GLN A 22 -14.25 0.71 7.78
N GLY A 23 -13.85 1.81 8.41
CA GLY A 23 -12.91 1.87 9.53
C GLY A 23 -11.55 2.44 9.12
N THR A 24 -10.60 2.36 10.04
CA THR A 24 -9.24 2.94 9.89
C THR A 24 -8.15 1.88 9.76
N ALA A 25 -8.56 0.62 9.63
CA ALA A 25 -7.65 -0.51 9.49
C ALA A 25 -8.28 -1.61 8.66
N TRP A 26 -7.44 -2.32 7.92
CA TRP A 26 -7.82 -3.50 7.15
C TRP A 26 -6.76 -4.58 7.30
N SER A 27 -7.16 -5.85 7.39
CA SER A 27 -6.23 -6.93 7.64
C SER A 27 -6.65 -8.22 6.97
N GLY A 28 -5.66 -9.09 6.74
CA GLY A 28 -5.87 -10.44 6.27
C GLY A 28 -4.65 -11.31 6.51
N ASP A 29 -4.73 -12.52 5.97
CA ASP A 29 -3.67 -13.52 6.05
C ASP A 29 -3.42 -14.18 4.70
N TRP A 30 -2.26 -14.83 4.60
CA TRP A 30 -1.91 -15.71 3.49
C TRP A 30 -0.97 -16.81 3.98
N THR A 31 -0.83 -17.86 3.18
CA THR A 31 0.10 -18.95 3.48
C THR A 31 1.15 -19.07 2.38
N MET A 32 2.38 -19.37 2.77
CA MET A 32 3.51 -19.60 1.86
C MET A 32 4.15 -20.96 2.15
N GLU A 33 4.26 -21.81 1.14
CA GLU A 33 4.96 -23.10 1.26
C GLU A 33 6.48 -22.94 1.38
N ALA A 34 7.02 -21.90 0.73
CA ALA A 34 8.41 -21.52 0.81
C ALA A 34 8.56 -20.00 0.57
N LEU A 35 9.65 -19.42 1.09
CA LEU A 35 10.01 -18.04 0.76
C LEU A 35 10.53 -17.98 -0.68
N PRO A 36 9.94 -17.18 -1.58
CA PRO A 36 10.40 -17.06 -2.94
C PRO A 36 11.77 -16.36 -2.98
N ARG A 37 12.52 -16.67 -4.04
CA ARG A 37 13.87 -16.11 -4.23
C ARG A 37 13.83 -14.63 -4.62
N GLY A 38 12.75 -14.21 -5.28
CA GLY A 38 12.53 -12.85 -5.77
C GLY A 38 12.18 -11.80 -4.71
N VAL A 39 11.88 -10.59 -5.19
CA VAL A 39 11.27 -9.53 -4.38
C VAL A 39 9.79 -9.85 -4.22
N ILE A 40 9.29 -9.71 -3.00
CA ILE A 40 7.89 -9.91 -2.67
C ILE A 40 7.34 -8.54 -2.32
N SER A 41 6.21 -8.18 -2.89
CA SER A 41 5.56 -6.90 -2.62
C SER A 41 4.09 -7.12 -2.29
N LEU A 42 3.56 -6.33 -1.36
CA LEU A 42 2.11 -6.14 -1.29
C LEU A 42 1.75 -4.98 -2.22
N SER A 43 0.86 -5.24 -3.17
CA SER A 43 0.40 -4.26 -4.14
C SER A 43 -1.07 -3.97 -3.96
N ALA A 44 -1.47 -2.73 -4.21
CA ALA A 44 -2.86 -2.32 -4.23
C ALA A 44 -3.12 -1.27 -5.31
N GLU A 45 -4.35 -1.21 -5.80
CA GLU A 45 -4.87 -0.03 -6.52
C GLU A 45 -5.38 0.97 -5.48
N ILE A 46 -4.90 2.21 -5.52
CA ILE A 46 -5.17 3.24 -4.52
C ILE A 46 -5.75 4.48 -5.18
N ALA A 47 -6.73 5.08 -4.52
CA ALA A 47 -7.26 6.39 -4.85
C ALA A 47 -7.53 7.23 -3.60
N ASN A 48 -7.64 8.53 -3.81
CA ASN A 48 -7.87 9.63 -2.87
C ASN A 48 -6.85 9.79 -1.73
N MET A 49 -5.73 9.08 -1.77
CA MET A 49 -4.70 9.18 -0.74
C MET A 49 -3.87 10.45 -0.84
N GLU A 50 -3.64 11.11 0.29
CA GLU A 50 -2.74 12.26 0.33
C GLU A 50 -1.26 11.84 0.13
N PRO A 51 -0.51 12.50 -0.78
CA PRO A 51 0.85 12.11 -1.14
C PRO A 51 1.90 12.64 -0.16
N SER A 52 2.93 11.84 0.15
CA SER A 52 4.04 12.26 1.04
C SER A 52 5.45 11.96 0.50
N ALA A 53 5.57 11.52 -0.75
CA ALA A 53 6.85 11.26 -1.37
C ALA A 53 7.83 12.45 -1.29
N ALA A 54 9.13 12.16 -1.43
CA ALA A 54 10.15 13.20 -1.48
C ALA A 54 9.92 14.20 -2.64
N ALA A 55 9.36 13.72 -3.75
CA ALA A 55 9.03 14.52 -4.94
C ALA A 55 7.67 15.24 -4.87
N THR A 56 6.89 15.05 -3.81
CA THR A 56 5.60 15.73 -3.63
C THR A 56 5.80 17.26 -3.60
N PRO A 57 5.04 18.02 -4.40
CA PRO A 57 5.13 19.48 -4.42
C PRO A 57 4.86 20.08 -3.04
N PRO A 58 5.61 21.11 -2.62
CA PRO A 58 5.44 21.72 -1.29
C PRO A 58 4.09 22.43 -1.10
N THR A 59 3.31 22.60 -2.17
CA THR A 59 1.98 23.20 -2.15
C THR A 59 0.86 22.19 -1.84
N GLN A 60 1.18 20.89 -1.75
CA GLN A 60 0.18 19.89 -1.37
C GLN A 60 -0.31 20.14 0.06
N PRO A 61 -1.63 20.03 0.32
CA PRO A 61 -2.17 20.07 1.66
C PRO A 61 -1.49 19.04 2.56
N HIS A 62 -1.38 19.34 3.85
CA HIS A 62 -1.00 18.37 4.89
C HIS A 62 0.38 17.70 4.74
N LEU A 63 1.20 18.11 3.76
CA LEU A 63 2.47 17.46 3.45
C LEU A 63 3.46 17.46 4.62
N ASN A 64 3.48 18.52 5.41
CA ASN A 64 4.36 18.62 6.57
C ASN A 64 3.93 17.65 7.67
N GLU A 65 2.63 17.55 7.92
CA GLU A 65 2.02 16.64 8.89
C GLU A 65 2.22 15.18 8.48
N LEU A 66 2.00 14.85 7.21
CA LEU A 66 2.28 13.53 6.64
C LEU A 66 3.75 13.13 6.81
N ARG A 67 4.68 14.04 6.51
CA ARG A 67 6.12 13.81 6.72
C ARG A 67 6.51 13.73 8.19
N ALA A 68 5.71 14.29 9.08
CA ALA A 68 5.86 14.15 10.53
C ALA A 68 5.23 12.86 11.09
N GLY A 69 4.54 12.07 10.26
CA GLY A 69 3.99 10.76 10.63
C GLY A 69 2.48 10.75 10.93
N HIS A 70 1.78 11.85 10.69
CA HIS A 70 0.32 11.94 10.81
C HIS A 70 -0.37 11.44 9.54
N TRP A 71 -1.64 11.02 9.66
CA TRP A 71 -2.47 10.60 8.52
C TRP A 71 -1.91 9.48 7.62
N LEU A 72 -0.80 8.85 8.02
CA LEU A 72 -0.15 7.81 7.22
C LEU A 72 -0.99 6.53 7.20
N THR A 73 -1.12 5.92 6.02
CA THR A 73 -1.60 4.55 5.86
C THR A 73 -0.42 3.59 5.86
N GLU A 74 -0.17 2.93 7.00
CA GLU A 74 0.98 2.06 7.22
C GLU A 74 0.69 0.61 6.87
N LEU A 75 1.63 -0.05 6.19
CA LEU A 75 1.65 -1.49 6.01
C LEU A 75 2.47 -2.17 7.11
N TRP A 76 1.85 -3.16 7.74
CA TRP A 76 2.44 -4.05 8.71
C TRP A 76 2.34 -5.50 8.25
N VAL A 77 3.42 -6.27 8.41
CA VAL A 77 3.46 -7.71 8.09
C VAL A 77 4.04 -8.47 9.28
N ASN A 78 3.31 -9.49 9.76
CA ASN A 78 3.68 -10.28 10.94
C ASN A 78 4.06 -9.43 12.17
N GLY A 79 3.42 -8.27 12.33
CA GLY A 79 3.69 -7.32 13.42
C GLY A 79 4.90 -6.41 13.21
N ALA A 80 5.61 -6.50 12.09
CA ALA A 80 6.67 -5.57 11.71
C ALA A 80 6.15 -4.48 10.76
N ARG A 81 6.49 -3.21 11.01
CA ARG A 81 6.19 -2.09 10.11
C ARG A 81 7.06 -2.22 8.86
N ILE A 82 6.42 -2.21 7.69
CA ILE A 82 7.09 -2.29 6.38
C ILE A 82 7.34 -0.90 5.82
N GLY A 83 6.34 -0.02 5.91
CA GLY A 83 6.36 1.32 5.33
C GLY A 83 4.97 1.92 5.32
N ASP A 84 4.78 2.99 4.56
CA ASP A 84 3.49 3.64 4.33
C ASP A 84 3.25 3.84 2.83
N TRP A 85 1.98 3.84 2.42
CA TRP A 85 1.60 4.03 1.03
C TRP A 85 1.67 5.49 0.57
N ASN A 86 1.46 6.46 1.47
CA ASN A 86 1.52 7.89 1.15
C ASN A 86 2.86 8.27 0.51
N SER A 87 3.97 7.69 0.98
CA SER A 87 5.33 7.93 0.46
C SER A 87 5.55 7.48 -0.99
N GLN A 88 4.60 6.73 -1.57
CA GLN A 88 4.70 6.21 -2.93
C GLN A 88 4.11 7.16 -3.97
N PHE A 89 3.40 8.20 -3.54
CA PHE A 89 2.70 9.14 -4.41
C PHE A 89 3.29 10.54 -4.33
N SER A 90 3.38 11.20 -5.47
CA SER A 90 3.71 12.64 -5.55
C SER A 90 2.46 13.51 -5.71
N TRP A 91 1.31 12.91 -6.03
CA TRP A 91 0.00 13.54 -6.23
C TRP A 91 -1.09 12.58 -5.76
N SER A 92 -2.22 13.11 -5.27
CA SER A 92 -3.36 12.27 -4.88
C SER A 92 -4.00 11.62 -6.12
N PRO A 93 -4.08 10.27 -6.21
CA PRO A 93 -4.69 9.57 -7.33
C PRO A 93 -6.21 9.69 -7.29
N ALA A 94 -6.85 10.13 -8.38
CA ALA A 94 -8.30 10.26 -8.42
C ALA A 94 -9.01 8.89 -8.40
N VAL A 95 -10.20 8.82 -7.80
CA VAL A 95 -11.01 7.58 -7.70
C VAL A 95 -11.37 7.01 -9.07
N THR A 96 -11.56 7.86 -10.08
CA THR A 96 -11.81 7.44 -11.47
C THR A 96 -10.58 6.81 -12.16
N THR A 97 -9.38 7.06 -11.65
CA THR A 97 -8.10 6.60 -12.18
C THR A 97 -7.17 6.18 -11.04
N PRO A 98 -7.49 5.09 -10.32
CA PRO A 98 -6.67 4.65 -9.21
C PRO A 98 -5.28 4.25 -9.69
N GLU A 99 -4.27 4.53 -8.88
CA GLU A 99 -2.88 4.23 -9.18
C GLU A 99 -2.44 2.96 -8.44
N ARG A 100 -1.64 2.13 -9.11
CA ARG A 100 -1.13 0.90 -8.49
C ARG A 100 0.15 1.16 -7.72
N VAL A 101 0.10 0.93 -6.41
CA VAL A 101 1.27 0.99 -5.52
C VAL A 101 1.82 -0.40 -5.24
N ARG A 102 3.13 -0.48 -4.95
CA ARG A 102 3.81 -1.69 -4.49
C ARG A 102 4.73 -1.35 -3.32
N LEU A 103 4.54 -2.01 -2.19
CA LEU A 103 5.52 -1.97 -1.09
C LEU A 103 6.28 -3.29 -1.02
N PRO A 104 7.60 -3.28 -1.29
CA PRO A 104 8.45 -4.45 -1.07
C PRO A 104 8.43 -4.86 0.41
N ILE A 105 8.18 -6.14 0.65
CA ILE A 105 8.23 -6.74 1.99
C ILE A 105 9.62 -7.38 2.17
N PRO A 106 10.42 -6.92 3.16
CA PRO A 106 11.67 -7.56 3.49
C PRO A 106 11.48 -9.03 3.86
N LYS A 107 12.37 -9.90 3.38
CA LYS A 107 12.31 -11.34 3.70
C LYS A 107 12.38 -11.62 5.20
N SER A 108 13.02 -10.76 5.98
CA SER A 108 13.07 -10.84 7.44
C SER A 108 11.71 -10.65 8.12
N ALA A 109 10.74 -10.03 7.46
CA ALA A 109 9.37 -9.87 7.95
C ALA A 109 8.46 -11.05 7.59
N LEU A 110 8.94 -12.01 6.79
CA LEU A 110 8.17 -13.12 6.26
C LEU A 110 8.57 -14.45 6.91
N ARG A 111 7.65 -15.40 6.88
CA ARG A 111 7.90 -16.78 7.33
C ARG A 111 7.26 -17.80 6.39
N THR A 112 7.85 -18.99 6.32
CA THR A 112 7.17 -20.16 5.77
C THR A 112 5.94 -20.47 6.64
N GLY A 113 4.82 -20.85 6.02
CA GLY A 113 3.52 -21.03 6.66
C GLY A 113 2.65 -19.78 6.61
N SER A 114 1.85 -19.59 7.66
CA SER A 114 0.87 -18.49 7.74
C SER A 114 1.54 -17.14 8.00
N ASN A 115 1.19 -16.11 7.24
CA ASN A 115 1.62 -14.73 7.43
C ASN A 115 0.38 -13.84 7.58
N THR A 116 0.50 -12.72 8.27
CA THR A 116 -0.57 -11.72 8.41
C THR A 116 -0.11 -10.37 7.89
N TRP A 117 -1.05 -9.61 7.31
CA TRP A 117 -0.84 -8.22 6.93
C TRP A 117 -1.90 -7.36 7.56
N LYS A 118 -1.54 -6.10 7.83
CA LYS A 118 -2.46 -5.06 8.28
C LYS A 118 -2.10 -3.74 7.59
N LEU A 119 -3.13 -3.04 7.13
CA LEU A 119 -3.08 -1.63 6.85
C LEU A 119 -3.68 -0.91 8.05
N ILE A 120 -2.98 0.10 8.57
CA ILE A 120 -3.41 0.88 9.73
C ILE A 120 -3.21 2.35 9.40
N GLN A 121 -4.27 3.14 9.54
CA GLN A 121 -4.17 4.59 9.43
C GLN A 121 -3.72 5.20 10.76
N ARG A 122 -2.77 6.12 10.68
CA ARG A 122 -2.40 6.99 11.79
C ARG A 122 -3.38 8.16 11.83
N PRO A 123 -3.82 8.56 13.02
CA PRO A 123 -4.64 9.75 13.13
C PRO A 123 -3.85 11.01 12.76
N GLY A 124 -4.58 12.08 12.51
CA GLY A 124 -4.07 13.42 12.32
C GLY A 124 -3.38 13.99 13.57
N PRO A 125 -2.89 15.23 13.48
CA PRO A 125 -2.32 15.94 14.62
C PRO A 125 -3.31 16.17 15.77
N ASP A 126 -4.61 16.19 15.47
CA ASP A 126 -5.70 16.30 16.45
C ASP A 126 -5.99 14.98 17.19
N GLY A 127 -5.53 13.84 16.66
CA GLY A 127 -5.81 12.52 17.20
C GLY A 127 -7.18 11.95 16.84
N GLU A 128 -7.98 12.66 16.06
CA GLU A 128 -9.39 12.31 15.78
C GLU A 128 -9.65 12.10 14.28
N SER A 129 -8.93 12.82 13.40
CA SER A 129 -9.10 12.72 11.95
C SER A 129 -8.23 11.66 11.30
N TYR A 130 -8.68 11.11 10.16
CA TYR A 130 -7.92 10.15 9.36
C TYR A 130 -7.84 10.63 7.90
N ASP A 131 -6.96 10.04 7.11
CA ASP A 131 -6.92 10.26 5.66
C ASP A 131 -8.03 9.42 5.01
N ASP A 132 -8.58 9.85 3.88
CA ASP A 132 -9.55 9.06 3.14
C ASP A 132 -8.89 8.33 1.98
N ILE A 133 -9.10 7.01 1.90
CA ILE A 133 -8.43 6.15 0.94
C ILE A 133 -9.38 5.10 0.38
N TRP A 134 -9.40 4.98 -0.94
CA TRP A 134 -10.06 3.88 -1.65
C TRP A 134 -9.02 2.86 -2.08
N ILE A 135 -9.23 1.62 -1.65
CA ILE A 135 -8.35 0.49 -1.91
C ILE A 135 -9.08 -0.50 -2.81
N GLY A 136 -8.61 -0.63 -4.05
CA GLY A 136 -9.07 -1.59 -5.02
C GLY A 136 -8.39 -2.95 -4.84
N ARG A 137 -7.93 -3.54 -5.95
CA ARG A 137 -7.36 -4.89 -5.93
C ARG A 137 -6.08 -4.96 -5.08
N LEU A 138 -6.13 -5.72 -3.99
CA LEU A 138 -4.96 -6.10 -3.20
C LEU A 138 -4.37 -7.43 -3.71
N ALA A 139 -3.05 -7.51 -3.83
CA ALA A 139 -2.35 -8.73 -4.22
C ALA A 139 -0.96 -8.84 -3.60
N LEU A 140 -0.51 -10.08 -3.38
CA LEU A 140 0.89 -10.40 -3.13
C LEU A 140 1.58 -10.67 -4.48
N GLU A 141 2.58 -9.87 -4.82
CA GLU A 141 3.34 -10.00 -6.06
C GLU A 141 4.72 -10.61 -5.77
N VAL A 142 5.18 -11.48 -6.68
CA VAL A 142 6.53 -12.04 -6.64
C VAL A 142 7.23 -11.72 -7.93
N GLU A 143 8.23 -10.85 -7.88
CA GLU A 143 9.10 -10.57 -9.02
C GLU A 143 10.17 -11.65 -9.10
N THR A 144 10.00 -12.60 -10.02
CA THR A 144 11.05 -13.59 -10.27
C THR A 144 12.18 -12.90 -11.02
N ALA A 145 13.41 -13.02 -10.49
CA ALA A 145 14.58 -12.68 -11.29
C ALA A 145 14.50 -13.51 -12.58
N ARG A 146 14.57 -12.84 -13.74
CA ARG A 146 14.75 -13.57 -15.00
C ARG A 146 15.91 -14.55 -14.81
N PRO A 147 15.77 -15.82 -15.22
CA PRO A 147 16.93 -16.68 -15.32
C PRO A 147 17.98 -15.91 -16.14
N LEU A 148 19.18 -15.75 -15.59
CA LEU A 148 20.32 -15.35 -16.41
C LEU A 148 20.35 -16.38 -17.54
N GLU A 149 20.11 -15.95 -18.77
CA GLU A 149 20.38 -16.79 -19.93
C GLU A 149 21.82 -17.24 -19.77
N SER A 150 22.01 -18.56 -19.59
CA SER A 150 23.34 -19.14 -19.54
C SER A 150 24.11 -18.59 -20.72
N PRO A 151 25.31 -18.01 -20.53
CA PRO A 151 26.11 -17.56 -21.66
C PRO A 151 26.22 -18.75 -22.60
N ASN A 152 25.74 -18.52 -23.82
CA ASN A 152 25.73 -19.46 -24.92
C ASN A 152 27.11 -20.14 -24.93
N ARG A 153 27.16 -21.43 -24.62
CA ARG A 153 28.33 -22.25 -24.94
C ARG A 153 28.32 -22.38 -26.48
N ALA A 154 28.75 -21.34 -27.17
CA ALA A 154 29.43 -21.52 -28.45
C ALA A 154 30.70 -22.32 -28.10
N ALA A 155 30.67 -23.64 -28.25
CA ALA A 155 30.89 -24.35 -29.50
C ALA A 155 32.32 -24.10 -29.98
N GLU A 156 33.17 -25.07 -29.61
CA GLU A 156 34.37 -25.58 -30.30
C GLU A 156 35.60 -24.67 -30.46
#